data_AF-A0A7K3G8P4-F1
#
_entry.id   AF-A0A7K3G8P4-F1
#
_cell.length_a   1.000
_cell.length_b   1.000
_cell.length_c   1.000
_cell.angle_alpha   90.00
_cell.angle_beta   90.00
_cell.angle_gamma   90.00
#
_symmetry.space_group_name_H-M   'P 1'
#
loop_
_entity.id
_entity.type
_entity.pdbx_description
1 polymer ?
#
loop_
_entity_poly.entity_id
_entity_poly.type
_entity_poly.pdbx_seq_one_letter_code
_entity_poly.pdbx_strand_id
1 'polypeptide(L)'
;VQVGTIGLIKAIDRFELSRGVEFPTFAMPTIIGEIKRFFRDTSWSVHVPRRLQELRLDLARATDTLSQRLDRAPTVAELAEELGIAPEEVVEGMTASNAYTASSLDAQPTEEDGGGGEAALADRLGYEDNGIAGIEYIASLKPMIASLPSRERQILSLRFVSGMTQSEIGEELGISQMHVSRLLARTLTRLRQGLTLEE
;
A
#
# COMPACT_ATOMS: atom_id res chain seq x y z
N VAL A 1 2.95 7.92 29.12
CA VAL A 1 2.77 9.09 30.04
C VAL A 1 1.69 10.04 29.53
N GLN A 2 1.80 10.60 28.32
CA GLN A 2 0.86 11.60 27.78
C GLN A 2 -0.63 11.19 27.79
N VAL A 3 -0.95 9.97 27.37
CA VAL A 3 -2.34 9.47 27.39
C VAL A 3 -2.89 9.37 28.82
N GLY A 4 -2.04 8.98 29.77
CA GLY A 4 -2.41 8.96 31.18
C GLY A 4 -2.73 10.36 31.71
N THR A 5 -2.01 11.38 31.23
CA THR A 5 -2.29 12.80 31.55
C THR A 5 -3.66 13.23 31.02
N ILE A 6 -4.05 12.82 29.81
CA ILE A 6 -5.41 13.06 29.28
C ILE A 6 -6.47 12.41 30.16
N GLY A 7 -6.23 11.18 30.61
CA GLY A 7 -7.13 10.49 31.55
C GLY A 7 -7.23 11.20 32.91
N LEU A 8 -6.13 11.78 33.39
CA LEU A 8 -6.13 12.56 34.62
C LEU A 8 -6.94 13.85 34.47
N ILE A 9 -6.78 14.59 33.37
CA ILE A 9 -7.57 15.82 33.09
C ILE A 9 -9.06 15.48 33.07
N LYS A 10 -9.46 14.42 32.35
CA LYS A 10 -10.85 13.94 32.32
C LYS A 10 -11.37 13.53 33.70
N ALA A 11 -10.51 12.96 34.54
CA ALA A 11 -10.90 12.61 35.91
C ALA A 11 -11.13 13.86 36.77
N ILE A 12 -10.29 14.89 36.62
CA ILE A 12 -10.46 16.19 37.31
C ILE A 12 -11.79 16.83 36.91
N ASP A 13 -12.09 16.90 35.60
CA ASP A 13 -13.30 17.55 35.09
C ASP A 13 -14.61 16.88 35.54
N ARG A 14 -14.57 15.58 35.88
CA ARG A 14 -15.76 14.77 36.19
C ARG A 14 -15.89 14.39 37.66
N PHE A 15 -14.93 14.78 38.50
CA PHE A 15 -14.93 14.39 39.90
C PHE A 15 -15.86 15.29 40.72
N GLU A 16 -16.72 14.66 41.52
CA GLU A 16 -17.67 15.34 42.39
C GLU A 16 -17.30 15.12 43.87
N LEU A 17 -16.92 16.20 44.56
CA LEU A 17 -16.58 16.18 45.98
C LEU A 17 -17.73 15.69 46.88
N SER A 18 -18.98 15.87 46.44
CA SER A 18 -20.18 15.46 47.16
C SER A 18 -20.33 13.94 47.31
N ARG A 19 -19.56 13.14 46.54
CA ARG A 19 -19.63 11.67 46.58
C ARG A 19 -18.83 11.04 47.71
N GLY A 20 -18.04 11.81 48.45
CA GLY A 20 -17.34 11.35 49.66
C GLY A 20 -16.27 10.29 49.42
N VAL A 21 -15.77 10.14 48.20
CA VAL A 21 -14.69 9.20 47.85
C VAL A 21 -13.39 9.97 47.58
N GLU A 22 -12.26 9.39 47.96
CA GLU A 22 -10.92 9.91 47.66
C GLU A 22 -10.70 10.02 46.15
N PHE A 23 -10.17 11.15 45.66
CA PHE A 23 -9.94 11.40 44.24
C PHE A 23 -9.15 10.29 43.52
N PRO A 24 -8.07 9.71 44.09
CA PRO A 24 -7.36 8.59 43.46
C PRO A 24 -8.25 7.40 43.11
N THR A 25 -9.29 7.13 43.93
CA THR A 25 -10.25 6.04 43.71
C THR A 25 -11.03 6.21 42.41
N PHE A 26 -11.32 7.46 42.02
CA PHE A 26 -12.00 7.80 40.77
C PHE A 26 -11.03 7.98 39.60
N ALA A 27 -9.88 8.61 39.85
CA ALA A 27 -8.91 8.95 38.81
C ALA A 27 -8.20 7.70 38.23
N MET A 28 -7.84 6.74 39.07
CA MET A 28 -7.08 5.55 38.64
C MET A 28 -7.82 4.72 37.57
N PRO A 29 -9.10 4.33 37.73
CA PRO A 29 -9.86 3.65 36.68
C PRO A 29 -9.97 4.47 35.39
N THR A 30 -10.13 5.79 35.50
CA THR A 30 -10.26 6.69 34.34
C THR A 30 -8.95 6.76 33.54
N ILE A 31 -7.81 6.91 34.23
CA ILE A 31 -6.48 6.93 33.61
C ILE A 31 -6.18 5.60 32.91
N ILE A 32 -6.39 4.48 33.60
CA ILE A 32 -6.18 3.14 33.02
C ILE A 32 -7.11 2.94 31.82
N GLY A 33 -8.37 3.39 31.91
CA GLY A 33 -9.33 3.34 30.82
C GLY A 33 -8.84 4.07 29.57
N GLU A 34 -8.34 5.30 29.70
CA GLU A 34 -7.80 6.05 28.56
C GLU A 34 -6.53 5.41 27.98
N ILE A 35 -5.64 4.88 28.82
CA ILE A 35 -4.45 4.16 28.34
C ILE A 35 -4.85 2.91 27.54
N LYS A 36 -5.75 2.08 28.08
CA LYS A 36 -6.26 0.89 27.39
C LYS A 36 -6.95 1.26 26.07
N ARG A 37 -7.76 2.31 26.09
CA ARG A 37 -8.42 2.84 24.89
C ARG A 37 -7.41 3.29 23.83
N PHE A 38 -6.38 4.04 24.21
CA PHE A 38 -5.36 4.49 23.25
C PHE A 38 -4.61 3.34 22.60
N PHE A 39 -4.15 2.36 23.38
CA PHE A 39 -3.47 1.19 22.82
C PHE A 39 -4.38 0.42 21.88
N ARG A 40 -5.65 0.25 22.23
CA ARG A 40 -6.61 -0.40 21.34
C ARG A 40 -6.81 0.38 20.04
N ASP A 41 -6.96 1.70 20.12
CA ASP A 41 -7.34 2.53 18.99
C ASP A 41 -6.14 2.87 18.07
N THR A 42 -4.89 2.78 18.57
CA THR A 42 -3.68 3.28 17.88
C THR A 42 -2.62 2.20 17.58
N SER A 43 -2.72 1.00 18.15
CA SER A 43 -1.68 -0.04 17.94
C SER A 43 -1.86 -0.86 16.66
N TRP A 44 -2.90 -0.60 15.87
CA TRP A 44 -3.13 -1.31 14.62
C TRP A 44 -2.45 -0.57 13.47
N SER A 45 -1.59 -1.27 12.71
CA SER A 45 -0.94 -0.72 11.52
C SER A 45 -1.93 -0.31 10.42
N VAL A 46 -3.14 -0.89 10.44
CA VAL A 46 -4.25 -0.57 9.53
C VAL A 46 -5.54 -0.44 10.33
N HIS A 47 -6.46 0.45 9.93
CA HIS A 47 -7.75 0.58 10.60
C HIS A 47 -8.61 -0.68 10.41
N VAL A 48 -8.79 -1.46 11.49
CA VAL A 48 -9.59 -2.70 11.48
C VAL A 48 -10.91 -2.48 12.25
N PRO A 49 -12.07 -2.91 11.72
CA PRO A 49 -13.37 -2.82 12.38
C PRO A 49 -13.38 -3.41 13.80
N ARG A 50 -14.15 -2.77 14.69
CA ARG A 50 -14.19 -3.12 16.12
C ARG A 50 -14.50 -4.59 16.41
N ARG A 51 -15.47 -5.16 15.70
CA ARG A 51 -15.85 -6.59 15.82
C ARG A 51 -14.65 -7.52 15.64
N LEU A 52 -13.77 -7.24 14.67
CA LEU A 52 -12.60 -8.08 14.40
C LEU A 52 -11.49 -7.91 15.46
N GLN A 53 -11.39 -6.73 16.07
CA GLN A 53 -10.44 -6.53 17.19
C GLN A 53 -10.84 -7.34 18.42
N GLU A 54 -12.14 -7.36 18.74
CA GLU A 54 -12.70 -8.13 19.85
C GLU A 54 -12.57 -9.64 19.56
N LEU A 55 -12.95 -10.06 18.35
CA LEU A 55 -12.83 -11.45 17.89
C LEU A 55 -11.39 -11.98 17.98
N ARG A 56 -10.38 -11.17 17.64
CA ARG A 56 -8.97 -11.58 17.80
C ARG A 56 -8.61 -11.89 19.26
N LEU A 57 -9.08 -11.06 20.21
CA LEU A 57 -8.80 -11.28 21.64
C LEU A 57 -9.46 -12.57 22.13
N ASP A 58 -10.68 -12.84 21.66
CA ASP A 58 -11.41 -14.06 22.00
C ASP A 58 -10.75 -15.29 21.38
N LEU A 59 -10.32 -15.20 20.11
CA LEU A 59 -9.55 -16.24 19.43
C LEU A 59 -8.23 -16.55 20.14
N ALA A 60 -7.49 -15.54 20.62
CA ALA A 60 -6.26 -15.76 21.36
C ALA A 60 -6.51 -16.53 22.66
N ARG A 61 -7.54 -16.14 23.43
CA ARG A 61 -7.92 -16.83 24.67
C ARG A 61 -8.40 -18.26 24.42
N ALA A 62 -9.22 -18.46 23.40
CA ALA A 62 -9.71 -19.79 23.01
C ALA A 62 -8.54 -20.68 22.54
N THR A 63 -7.60 -20.11 21.79
CA THR A 63 -6.39 -20.82 21.35
C THR A 63 -5.55 -21.29 22.53
N ASP A 64 -5.26 -20.41 23.50
CA ASP A 64 -4.52 -20.78 24.72
C ASP A 64 -5.23 -21.87 25.51
N THR A 65 -6.54 -21.72 25.72
CA THR A 65 -7.37 -22.66 26.49
C THR A 65 -7.42 -24.03 25.83
N LEU A 66 -7.69 -24.08 24.52
CA LEU A 66 -7.75 -25.34 23.78
C LEU A 66 -6.37 -25.98 23.65
N SER A 67 -5.31 -25.19 23.47
CA SER A 67 -3.96 -25.73 23.38
C SER A 67 -3.55 -26.47 24.66
N GLN A 68 -3.90 -25.91 25.83
CA GLN A 68 -3.69 -26.57 27.11
C GLN A 68 -4.54 -27.84 27.28
N ARG A 69 -5.78 -27.85 26.76
CA ARG A 69 -6.70 -28.98 26.90
C ARG A 69 -6.40 -30.13 25.93
N LEU A 70 -5.95 -29.81 24.72
CA LEU A 70 -5.72 -30.77 23.63
C LEU A 70 -4.27 -31.24 23.54
N ASP A 71 -3.35 -30.57 24.23
CA ASP A 71 -1.89 -30.78 24.12
C ASP A 71 -1.37 -30.63 22.68
N ARG A 72 -2.04 -29.78 21.90
CA ARG A 72 -1.70 -29.38 20.52
C ARG A 72 -2.43 -28.11 20.13
N ALA A 73 -2.03 -27.47 19.04
CA ALA A 73 -2.78 -26.35 18.47
C ALA A 73 -4.21 -26.78 18.07
N PRO A 74 -5.23 -25.96 18.35
CA PRO A 74 -6.60 -26.21 17.91
C PRO A 74 -6.79 -25.94 16.42
N THR A 75 -7.76 -26.61 15.83
CA THR A 75 -8.22 -26.38 14.46
C THR A 75 -9.24 -25.24 14.40
N VAL A 76 -9.47 -24.71 13.19
CA VAL A 76 -10.51 -23.69 12.93
C VAL A 76 -11.89 -24.16 13.39
N ALA A 77 -12.23 -25.43 13.15
CA ALA A 77 -13.52 -26.01 13.57
C ALA A 77 -13.65 -26.07 15.10
N GLU A 78 -12.60 -26.45 15.81
CA GLU A 78 -12.59 -26.50 17.29
C GLU A 78 -12.68 -25.11 17.91
N LEU A 79 -12.03 -24.10 17.31
CA LEU A 79 -12.16 -22.71 17.71
C LEU A 79 -13.58 -22.17 17.46
N ALA A 80 -14.17 -22.51 16.32
CA ALA A 80 -15.54 -22.13 15.98
C ALA A 80 -16.54 -22.70 16.98
N GLU A 81 -16.37 -23.98 17.36
CA GLU A 81 -17.19 -24.65 18.36
C GLU A 81 -17.04 -24.05 19.76
N GLU A 82 -15.80 -23.80 20.21
CA GLU A 82 -15.53 -23.20 21.52
C GLU A 82 -16.11 -21.78 21.66
N LEU A 83 -16.06 -21.00 20.57
CA LEU A 83 -16.54 -19.62 20.55
C LEU A 83 -18.02 -19.48 20.13
N GLY A 84 -18.64 -20.54 19.62
CA GLY A 84 -20.02 -20.52 19.13
C GLY A 84 -20.23 -19.63 17.90
N ILE A 85 -19.23 -19.55 17.02
CA ILE A 85 -19.23 -18.71 15.80
C ILE A 85 -19.04 -19.57 14.55
N ALA A 86 -19.25 -19.01 13.36
CA ALA A 86 -19.02 -19.74 12.12
C ALA A 86 -17.51 -19.93 11.84
N PRO A 87 -17.07 -21.04 11.22
CA PRO A 87 -15.68 -21.25 10.82
C PRO A 87 -15.11 -20.11 9.95
N GLU A 88 -15.95 -19.52 9.10
CA GLU A 88 -15.57 -18.38 8.25
C GLU A 88 -15.21 -17.15 9.09
N GLU A 89 -15.91 -16.91 10.20
CA GLU A 89 -15.60 -15.82 11.12
C GLU A 89 -14.27 -16.07 11.84
N VAL A 90 -13.96 -17.32 12.20
CA VAL A 90 -12.64 -17.68 12.75
C VAL A 90 -11.54 -17.35 11.75
N VAL A 91 -11.70 -17.74 10.49
CA VAL A 91 -10.71 -17.46 9.43
C VAL A 91 -10.57 -15.95 9.20
N GLU A 92 -11.68 -15.21 9.21
CA GLU A 92 -11.67 -13.75 9.10
C GLU A 92 -10.91 -13.11 10.27
N GLY A 93 -11.17 -13.55 11.50
CA GLY A 93 -10.49 -13.07 12.71
C GLY A 93 -8.98 -13.40 12.73
N MET A 94 -8.60 -14.60 12.28
CA MET A 94 -7.20 -14.99 12.11
C MET A 94 -6.50 -14.14 11.05
N THR A 95 -7.16 -13.89 9.91
CA THR A 95 -6.62 -13.04 8.84
C THR A 95 -6.47 -11.59 9.30
N ALA A 96 -7.44 -11.07 10.05
CA ALA A 96 -7.35 -9.75 10.67
C ALA A 96 -6.18 -9.64 11.66
N SER A 97 -5.77 -10.75 12.30
CA SER A 97 -4.58 -10.76 13.16
C SER A 97 -3.30 -10.42 12.40
N ASN A 98 -3.20 -10.75 11.11
CA ASN A 98 -2.06 -10.35 10.27
C ASN A 98 -2.02 -8.85 9.99
N ALA A 99 -3.14 -8.13 10.14
CA ALA A 99 -3.19 -6.66 10.03
C ALA A 99 -2.76 -5.95 11.33
N TYR A 100 -2.58 -6.68 12.44
CA TYR A 100 -2.15 -6.12 13.71
C TYR A 100 -0.66 -5.74 13.72
N THR A 101 0.17 -6.46 12.97
CA THR A 101 1.59 -6.15 12.83
C THR A 101 2.00 -6.42 11.40
N ALA A 102 2.21 -5.35 10.63
CA ALA A 102 2.85 -5.48 9.34
C ALA A 102 4.30 -5.93 9.53
N SER A 103 4.74 -6.93 8.76
CA SER A 103 6.15 -7.29 8.69
C SER A 103 6.96 -6.10 8.19
N SER A 104 8.13 -5.87 8.79
CA SER A 104 9.04 -4.82 8.31
C SER A 104 9.53 -5.16 6.90
N LEU A 105 9.55 -4.16 6.02
CA LEU A 105 10.18 -4.27 4.71
C LEU A 105 11.70 -4.45 4.82
N ASP A 106 12.29 -4.01 5.93
CA ASP A 106 13.70 -4.19 6.29
C ASP A 106 13.97 -5.53 7.00
N ALA A 107 12.95 -6.38 7.18
CA ALA A 107 13.13 -7.67 7.83
C ALA A 107 14.10 -8.53 7.03
N GLN A 108 15.10 -9.05 7.73
CA GLN A 108 16.05 -10.03 7.20
C GLN A 108 15.40 -11.42 7.22
N PRO A 109 15.60 -12.25 6.19
CA PRO A 109 15.04 -13.59 6.14
C PRO A 109 15.57 -14.46 7.28
N THR A 110 14.72 -15.34 7.80
CA THR A 110 15.12 -16.35 8.78
C THR A 110 15.61 -17.62 8.07
N GLU A 111 16.36 -18.48 8.75
CA GLU A 111 16.86 -19.75 8.16
C GLU A 111 15.71 -20.65 7.67
N GLU A 112 14.50 -20.50 8.22
CA GLU A 112 13.28 -21.21 7.80
C GLU A 112 12.73 -20.76 6.45
N ASP A 113 13.06 -19.54 5.99
CA ASP A 113 12.56 -18.97 4.72
C ASP A 113 13.31 -19.50 3.48
N GLY A 114 14.20 -20.48 3.66
CA GLY A 114 14.88 -21.20 2.58
C GLY A 114 15.78 -20.34 1.67
N GLY A 115 16.07 -19.10 2.06
CA GLY A 115 16.84 -18.14 1.27
C GLY A 115 18.15 -17.78 1.97
N GLY A 116 19.27 -18.32 1.49
CA GLY A 116 20.62 -17.98 1.97
C GLY A 116 21.11 -16.59 1.54
N GLY A 117 20.26 -15.57 1.54
CA GLY A 117 20.62 -14.21 1.12
C GLY A 117 20.29 -13.16 2.19
N GLU A 118 21.24 -12.27 2.45
CA GLU A 118 21.15 -11.10 3.37
C GLU A 118 20.22 -9.97 2.87
N ALA A 119 19.42 -10.22 1.83
CA ALA A 119 18.57 -9.21 1.21
C ALA A 119 17.30 -8.99 2.02
N ALA A 120 16.93 -7.73 2.24
CA ALA A 120 15.72 -7.37 2.98
C ALA A 120 14.46 -7.82 2.21
N LEU A 121 13.33 -7.93 2.92
CA LEU A 121 12.05 -8.30 2.30
C LEU A 121 11.69 -7.39 1.11
N ALA A 122 11.96 -6.08 1.22
CA ALA A 122 11.76 -5.12 0.12
C ALA A 122 12.49 -5.50 -1.17
N ASP A 123 13.72 -5.98 -1.07
CA ASP A 123 14.57 -6.29 -2.23
C ASP A 123 14.09 -7.54 -3.00
N ARG A 124 13.24 -8.35 -2.36
CA ARG A 124 12.67 -9.57 -2.93
C ARG A 124 11.29 -9.34 -3.55
N LEU A 125 10.68 -8.17 -3.31
CA LEU A 125 9.40 -7.81 -3.90
C LEU A 125 9.59 -7.43 -5.37
N GLY A 126 9.13 -8.31 -6.26
CA GLY A 126 9.06 -8.00 -7.68
C GLY A 126 8.03 -6.90 -7.98
N TYR A 127 8.29 -6.12 -9.03
CA TYR A 127 7.34 -5.15 -9.57
C TYR A 127 7.26 -5.31 -11.10
N GLU A 128 6.14 -4.86 -11.67
CA GLU A 128 5.99 -4.80 -13.12
C GLU A 128 6.77 -3.61 -13.70
N ASP A 129 7.82 -3.88 -14.47
CA ASP A 129 8.54 -2.85 -15.20
C ASP A 129 7.82 -2.51 -16.51
N ASN A 130 6.98 -1.47 -16.45
CA ASN A 130 6.26 -0.93 -17.59
C ASN A 130 7.19 -0.39 -18.70
N GLY A 131 8.47 -0.11 -18.39
CA GLY A 131 9.48 0.28 -19.36
C GLY A 131 9.90 -0.84 -20.30
N ILE A 132 9.79 -2.11 -19.86
CA ILE A 132 10.12 -3.28 -20.67
C ILE A 132 9.11 -3.44 -21.82
N ALA A 133 7.82 -3.23 -21.56
CA ALA A 133 6.77 -3.35 -22.58
C ALA A 133 6.98 -2.39 -23.77
N GLY A 134 7.69 -1.28 -23.57
CA GLY A 134 7.99 -0.27 -24.60
C GLY A 134 9.34 -0.44 -25.30
N ILE A 135 10.21 -1.36 -24.84
CA ILE A 135 11.61 -1.35 -25.25
C ILE A 135 11.82 -1.77 -26.70
N GLU A 136 11.00 -2.71 -27.18
CA GLU A 136 11.00 -3.15 -28.58
C GLU A 136 10.63 -1.99 -29.51
N TYR A 137 9.57 -1.23 -29.17
CA TYR A 137 9.18 -0.04 -29.94
C TYR A 137 10.28 1.00 -29.99
N ILE A 138 10.97 1.25 -28.87
CA ILE A 138 12.09 2.21 -28.81
C ILE A 138 13.25 1.73 -29.69
N ALA A 139 13.62 0.45 -29.59
CA ALA A 139 14.69 -0.15 -30.37
C ALA A 139 14.41 -0.08 -31.88
N SER A 140 13.17 -0.37 -32.29
CA SER A 140 12.74 -0.35 -33.69
C SER A 140 12.53 1.07 -34.24
N LEU A 141 12.01 2.01 -33.44
CA LEU A 141 11.79 3.40 -33.88
C LEU A 141 13.09 4.17 -34.11
N LYS A 142 14.13 3.92 -33.30
CA LYS A 142 15.39 4.67 -33.33
C LYS A 142 16.04 4.71 -34.72
N PRO A 143 16.28 3.58 -35.43
CA PRO A 143 16.83 3.61 -36.78
C PRO A 143 15.87 4.26 -37.79
N MET A 144 14.55 4.06 -37.65
CA MET A 144 13.55 4.66 -38.54
C MET A 144 13.57 6.19 -38.45
N ILE A 145 13.62 6.74 -37.23
CA ILE A 145 13.75 8.19 -37.00
C ILE A 145 15.06 8.72 -37.55
N ALA A 146 16.16 7.97 -37.41
CA ALA A 146 17.47 8.36 -37.95
C ALA A 146 17.48 8.46 -39.48
N SER A 147 16.63 7.68 -40.17
CA SER A 147 16.45 7.71 -41.63
C SER A 147 15.56 8.84 -42.14
N LEU A 148 14.85 9.56 -41.24
CA LEU A 148 13.97 10.65 -41.64
C LEU A 148 14.77 11.86 -42.14
N PRO A 149 14.20 12.63 -43.08
CA PRO A 149 14.72 13.94 -43.44
C PRO A 149 14.94 14.82 -42.20
N SER A 150 16.00 15.63 -42.21
CA SER A 150 16.38 16.50 -41.09
C SER A 150 15.20 17.34 -40.57
N ARG A 151 14.40 17.89 -41.50
CA ARG A 151 13.24 18.72 -41.18
C ARG A 151 12.13 17.96 -40.47
N GLU A 152 11.85 16.72 -40.87
CA GLU A 152 10.84 15.88 -40.20
C GLU A 152 11.31 15.45 -38.80
N ARG A 153 12.60 15.13 -38.66
CA ARG A 153 13.22 14.79 -37.36
C ARG A 153 13.19 15.97 -36.40
N GLN A 154 13.48 17.18 -36.89
CA GLN A 154 13.41 18.41 -36.12
C GLN A 154 11.98 18.67 -35.65
N ILE A 155 10.99 18.52 -36.53
CA ILE A 155 9.57 18.66 -36.18
C ILE A 155 9.15 17.64 -35.11
N LEU A 156 9.60 16.37 -35.19
CA LEU A 156 9.34 15.37 -34.15
C LEU A 156 9.96 15.75 -32.81
N SER A 157 11.21 16.23 -32.81
CA SER A 157 11.89 16.67 -31.59
C SER A 157 11.15 17.84 -30.93
N LEU A 158 10.80 18.87 -31.70
CA LEU A 158 10.07 20.03 -31.17
C LEU A 158 8.70 19.61 -30.63
N ARG A 159 8.02 18.66 -31.28
CA ARG A 159 6.69 18.20 -30.88
C ARG A 159 6.71 17.30 -29.64
N PHE A 160 7.56 16.29 -29.61
CA PHE A 160 7.49 15.20 -28.62
C PHE A 160 8.57 15.27 -27.54
N VAL A 161 9.64 16.04 -27.75
CA VAL A 161 10.69 16.27 -26.74
C VAL A 161 10.56 17.66 -26.14
N SER A 162 10.40 18.69 -26.96
CA SER A 162 10.24 20.08 -26.49
C SER A 162 8.80 20.46 -26.12
N GLY A 163 7.83 19.59 -26.41
CA GLY A 163 6.42 19.79 -26.04
C GLY A 163 5.69 20.90 -26.79
N MET A 164 6.23 21.41 -27.90
CA MET A 164 5.68 22.55 -28.62
C MET A 164 4.38 22.21 -29.36
N THR A 165 3.49 23.19 -29.46
CA THR A 165 2.30 23.16 -30.31
C THR A 165 2.68 23.27 -31.79
N GLN A 166 1.80 22.79 -32.68
CA GLN A 166 2.07 22.88 -34.13
C GLN A 166 2.14 24.33 -34.64
N SER A 167 1.50 25.27 -33.94
CA SER A 167 1.59 26.70 -34.24
C SER A 167 2.96 27.25 -33.86
N GLU A 168 3.44 26.98 -32.64
CA GLU A 168 4.77 27.40 -32.18
C GLU A 168 5.88 26.78 -33.04
N ILE A 169 5.74 25.51 -33.43
CA ILE A 169 6.67 24.87 -34.38
C ILE A 169 6.63 25.56 -35.75
N GLY A 170 5.45 26.01 -36.19
CA GLY A 170 5.30 26.73 -37.44
C GLY A 170 6.00 28.08 -37.42
N GLU A 171 5.85 28.82 -36.33
CA GLU A 171 6.54 30.09 -36.07
C GLU A 171 8.06 29.89 -36.05
N GLU A 172 8.55 28.91 -35.28
CA GLU A 172 9.98 28.58 -35.17
C GLU A 172 10.60 28.19 -36.53
N LEU A 173 9.87 27.45 -37.36
CA LEU A 173 10.38 26.93 -38.64
C LEU A 173 9.99 27.77 -39.87
N GLY A 174 9.33 28.91 -39.67
CA GLY A 174 8.88 29.81 -40.74
C GLY A 174 7.87 29.18 -41.71
N ILE A 175 7.01 28.27 -41.24
CA ILE A 175 5.97 27.61 -42.05
C ILE A 175 4.61 27.64 -41.35
N SER A 176 3.52 27.48 -42.10
CA SER A 176 2.19 27.47 -41.48
C SER A 176 1.99 26.24 -40.58
N GLN A 177 1.20 26.42 -39.52
CA GLN A 177 0.75 25.31 -38.64
C GLN A 177 0.16 24.15 -39.45
N MET A 178 -0.59 24.45 -40.51
CA MET A 178 -1.16 23.43 -41.40
C MET A 178 -0.09 22.63 -42.15
N HIS A 179 1.02 23.27 -42.54
CA HIS A 179 2.15 22.58 -43.13
C HIS A 179 2.83 21.67 -42.11
N VAL A 180 3.06 22.13 -40.87
CA VAL A 180 3.58 21.31 -39.76
C VAL A 180 2.68 20.09 -39.51
N SER A 181 1.36 20.29 -39.46
CA SER A 181 0.38 19.22 -39.28
C SER A 181 0.48 18.15 -40.36
N ARG A 182 0.55 18.55 -41.64
CA ARG A 182 0.71 17.62 -42.76
C ARG A 182 2.02 16.85 -42.71
N LEU A 183 3.13 17.50 -42.34
CA LEU A 183 4.43 16.85 -42.19
C LEU A 183 4.39 15.82 -41.05
N LEU A 184 3.89 16.20 -39.87
CA LEU A 184 3.72 15.28 -38.74
C LEU A 184 2.85 14.07 -39.10
N ALA A 185 1.69 14.28 -39.72
CA ALA A 185 0.80 13.20 -40.10
C ALA A 185 1.48 12.21 -41.06
N ARG A 186 2.20 12.71 -42.06
CA ARG A 186 2.97 11.88 -43.00
C ARG A 186 4.11 11.13 -42.30
N THR A 187 4.92 11.82 -41.48
CA THR A 187 6.04 11.21 -40.75
C THR A 187 5.53 10.12 -39.82
N LEU A 188 4.48 10.38 -39.04
CA LEU A 188 3.90 9.40 -38.12
C LEU A 188 3.29 8.20 -38.85
N THR A 189 2.65 8.42 -40.00
CA THR A 189 2.13 7.32 -40.84
C THR A 189 3.26 6.43 -41.34
N ARG A 190 4.37 7.03 -41.81
CA ARG A 190 5.56 6.31 -42.26
C ARG A 190 6.20 5.49 -41.13
N LEU A 191 6.37 6.10 -39.95
CA LEU A 191 6.93 5.41 -38.79
C LEU A 191 6.03 4.25 -38.35
N ARG A 192 4.71 4.45 -38.33
CA ARG A 192 3.75 3.39 -38.00
C ARG A 192 3.81 2.24 -38.99
N GLN A 193 3.83 2.52 -40.30
CA GLN A 193 3.96 1.49 -41.32
C GLN A 193 5.26 0.69 -41.15
N GLY A 194 6.38 1.37 -40.88
CA GLY A 194 7.67 0.71 -40.62
C GLY A 194 7.62 -0.23 -39.42
N LEU A 195 6.88 0.13 -38.36
CA LEU A 195 6.70 -0.72 -37.18
C LEU A 195 5.76 -1.91 -37.40
N THR A 196 4.80 -1.81 -38.32
CA THR A 196 3.81 -2.87 -38.59
C THR A 196 4.17 -3.76 -39.79
N LEU A 197 5.29 -3.51 -40.46
CA LEU A 197 5.76 -4.27 -41.63
C LEU A 197 6.72 -5.42 -41.25
N GLU A 198 7.03 -5.61 -39.97
CA GLU A 198 7.71 -6.79 -39.45
C GLU A 198 6.69 -7.81 -38.92
N GLU A 199 5.90 -8.39 -39.84
CA GLU A 199 5.27 -9.73 -39.76
C GLU A 199 5.39 -10.42 -41.12
#